data_AF-A0A7S7NLE6-F1
#
_entry.id   AF-A0A7S7NLE6-F1
#
_cell.length_a   1.000
_cell.length_b   1.000
_cell.length_c   1.000
_cell.angle_alpha   90.00
_cell.angle_beta   90.00
_cell.angle_gamma   90.00
#
_symmetry.space_group_name_H-M   'P 1'
#
loop_
_entity.id
_entity.type
_entity.pdbx_description
1 polymer ?
#
loop_
_entity_poly.entity_id
_entity_poly.type
_entity_poly.pdbx_seq_one_letter_code
_entity_poly.pdbx_strand_id
1 'polypeptide(L)'
;MTLAAAICLFAANPKVTQAEAKVKAGKFEEAFALLDPLYKANAKDAEVNKALADAHLKYADSFMNNEALPPRQKYRPALKQYREVLTYDPANKDAKAKINLIEGIYKQMGMPVPQ
;
A
#
# COMPACT_ATOMS: atom_id res chain seq x y z
N MET A 1 -18.49 21.09 -30.60
CA MET A 1 -17.27 21.79 -30.15
C MET A 1 -17.71 22.59 -28.93
N THR A 2 -17.28 22.32 -27.70
CA THR A 2 -15.87 22.33 -27.26
C THR A 2 -15.74 21.46 -26.02
N LEU A 3 -14.85 20.47 -26.09
CA LEU A 3 -14.38 19.70 -24.93
C LEU A 3 -13.39 20.61 -24.18
N ALA A 4 -13.81 21.25 -23.10
CA ALA A 4 -12.89 21.96 -22.22
C ALA A 4 -12.20 20.93 -21.31
N ALA A 5 -11.10 20.37 -21.80
CA ALA A 5 -10.15 19.64 -20.97
C ALA A 5 -9.49 20.64 -20.02
N ALA A 6 -10.08 20.80 -18.83
CA ALA A 6 -9.43 21.47 -17.72
C ALA A 6 -8.25 20.59 -17.27
N ILE A 7 -7.08 20.82 -17.86
CA ILE A 7 -5.81 20.39 -17.30
C ILE A 7 -5.58 21.28 -16.07
N CYS A 8 -6.20 20.91 -14.96
CA CYS A 8 -5.76 21.37 -13.66
C CYS A 8 -4.36 20.77 -13.46
N LEU A 9 -3.33 21.61 -13.58
CA LEU A 9 -2.05 21.37 -12.94
C LEU A 9 -2.33 21.24 -11.44
N PHE A 10 -2.60 20.02 -10.97
CA PHE A 10 -2.70 19.73 -9.55
C PHE A 10 -1.35 20.04 -8.93
N ALA A 11 -1.27 21.13 -8.18
CA ALA A 11 -0.20 21.27 -7.20
C ALA A 11 -0.30 20.04 -6.29
N ALA A 12 0.79 19.25 -6.20
CA ALA A 12 0.82 18.03 -5.41
C ALA A 12 0.34 18.33 -3.99
N ASN A 13 -0.55 17.49 -3.46
CA ASN A 13 -1.12 17.71 -2.15
C ASN A 13 0.02 17.70 -1.11
N PRO A 14 0.23 18.78 -0.33
CA PRO A 14 1.38 18.88 0.56
C PRO A 14 1.36 17.81 1.65
N LYS A 15 0.18 17.31 2.05
CA LYS A 15 0.06 16.20 3.00
C LYS A 15 0.43 14.86 2.36
N VAL A 16 0.13 14.65 1.08
CA VAL A 16 0.60 13.47 0.33
C VAL A 16 2.13 13.51 0.23
N THR A 17 2.71 14.66 -0.13
CA THR A 17 4.18 14.83 -0.18
C THR A 17 4.83 14.55 1.18
N GLN A 18 4.24 15.05 2.27
CA GLN A 18 4.72 14.76 3.63
C GLN A 18 4.61 13.26 3.97
N ALA A 19 3.50 12.61 3.61
CA ALA A 19 3.31 11.18 3.81
C ALA A 19 4.37 10.36 3.06
N GLU A 20 4.66 10.70 1.80
CA GLU A 20 5.73 10.04 1.02
C GLU A 20 7.10 10.17 1.68
N ALA A 21 7.41 11.32 2.27
CA ALA A 21 8.64 11.50 3.04
C ALA A 21 8.68 10.61 4.29
N LYS A 22 7.56 10.44 5.00
CA LYS A 22 7.44 9.53 6.14
C LYS A 22 7.63 8.07 5.72
N VAL A 23 7.05 7.67 4.59
CA VAL A 23 7.23 6.33 4.01
C VAL A 23 8.70 6.07 3.68
N LYS A 24 9.39 7.02 3.04
CA LYS A 24 10.84 6.91 2.76
C LYS A 24 11.69 6.78 4.03
N ALA A 25 11.23 7.38 5.13
CA ALA A 25 11.86 7.27 6.43
C ALA A 25 11.45 6.01 7.24
N GLY A 26 10.64 5.10 6.66
CA GLY A 26 10.14 3.91 7.34
C GLY A 26 9.06 4.18 8.41
N LYS A 27 8.49 5.39 8.44
CA LYS A 27 7.49 5.85 9.40
C LYS A 27 6.08 5.66 8.83
N PHE A 28 5.69 4.41 8.61
CA PHE A 28 4.45 4.07 7.90
C PHE A 28 3.20 4.54 8.63
N GLU A 29 3.14 4.39 9.96
CA GLU A 29 2.01 4.83 10.78
C GLU A 29 1.82 6.35 10.72
N GLU A 30 2.91 7.13 10.72
CA GLU A 30 2.85 8.58 10.54
C GLU A 30 2.35 8.95 9.13
N ALA A 31 2.69 8.16 8.10
CA ALA A 31 2.20 8.35 6.74
C ALA A 31 0.69 8.07 6.65
N PHE A 32 0.20 6.96 7.22
CA PHE A 32 -1.22 6.63 7.23
C PHE A 32 -2.04 7.67 7.99
N ALA A 33 -1.53 8.20 9.11
CA ALA A 33 -2.18 9.28 9.86
C ALA A 33 -2.39 10.55 9.01
N LEU A 34 -1.55 10.79 7.98
CA LEU A 34 -1.71 11.90 7.03
C LEU A 34 -2.66 11.56 5.88
N LEU A 35 -2.64 10.32 5.39
CA LEU A 35 -3.39 9.88 4.21
C LEU A 35 -4.85 9.49 4.53
N ASP A 36 -5.10 8.84 5.66
CA ASP A 36 -6.44 8.35 6.03
C ASP A 36 -7.49 9.47 6.08
N PRO A 37 -7.22 10.65 6.67
CA PRO A 37 -8.17 11.75 6.65
C PRO A 37 -8.46 12.27 5.24
N LEU A 38 -7.45 12.26 4.35
CA LEU A 38 -7.62 12.68 2.96
C LEU A 38 -8.50 11.69 2.20
N TYR A 39 -8.27 10.40 2.39
CA TYR A 39 -9.09 9.35 1.79
C TYR A 39 -10.54 9.40 2.30
N LYS A 40 -10.74 9.64 3.60
CA LYS A 40 -12.08 9.84 4.18
C LYS A 40 -12.79 11.07 3.59
N ALA A 41 -12.04 12.13 3.30
CA ALA A 41 -12.59 13.33 2.67
C ALA A 41 -12.94 13.09 1.19
N ASN A 42 -12.13 12.32 0.47
CA ASN A 42 -12.39 11.94 -0.92
C ASN A 42 -11.78 10.58 -1.27
N ALA A 43 -12.59 9.51 -1.19
CA ALA A 43 -12.14 8.14 -1.46
C ALA A 43 -11.83 7.87 -2.95
N LYS A 44 -12.22 8.78 -3.84
CA LYS A 44 -11.95 8.67 -5.29
C LYS A 44 -10.75 9.52 -5.72
N ASP A 45 -10.06 10.15 -4.79
CA ASP A 45 -8.86 10.92 -5.07
C ASP A 45 -7.74 9.98 -5.55
N ALA A 46 -7.37 10.11 -6.83
CA ALA A 46 -6.36 9.25 -7.44
C ALA A 46 -4.96 9.45 -6.84
N GLU A 47 -4.62 10.67 -6.42
CA GLU A 47 -3.32 10.96 -5.79
C GLU A 47 -3.25 10.28 -4.42
N VAL A 48 -4.31 10.40 -3.60
CA VAL A 48 -4.37 9.79 -2.27
C VAL A 48 -4.42 8.27 -2.36
N ASN A 49 -5.23 7.70 -3.27
CA ASN A 49 -5.30 6.25 -3.48
C ASN A 49 -3.95 5.69 -3.92
N LYS A 50 -3.26 6.37 -4.83
CA LYS A 50 -1.91 6.00 -5.23
C LYS A 50 -0.93 6.05 -4.05
N ALA A 51 -0.97 7.11 -3.24
CA ALA A 51 -0.08 7.26 -2.09
C ALA A 51 -0.33 6.18 -1.02
N LEU A 52 -1.59 5.82 -0.76
CA LEU A 52 -1.95 4.72 0.14
C LEU A 52 -1.46 3.37 -0.39
N ALA A 53 -1.70 3.08 -1.67
CA ALA A 53 -1.21 1.87 -2.32
C ALA A 53 0.33 1.75 -2.20
N ASP A 54 1.05 2.83 -2.52
CA ASP A 54 2.51 2.87 -2.45
C ASP A 54 3.05 2.75 -1.01
N ALA A 55 2.35 3.33 -0.02
CA ALA A 55 2.70 3.23 1.39
C ALA A 55 2.50 1.80 1.94
N HIS A 56 1.35 1.19 1.66
CA HIS A 56 1.07 -0.20 2.04
C HIS A 56 2.02 -1.19 1.37
N LEU A 57 2.36 -0.99 0.09
CA LEU A 57 3.31 -1.85 -0.62
C LEU A 57 4.69 -1.82 0.05
N LYS A 58 5.22 -0.63 0.33
CA LYS A 58 6.52 -0.49 1.00
C LYS A 58 6.50 -0.99 2.44
N TYR A 59 5.36 -0.87 3.15
CA TYR A 59 5.23 -1.42 4.48
C TYR A 59 5.22 -2.96 4.45
N ALA A 60 4.51 -3.55 3.49
CA ALA A 60 4.52 -4.99 3.27
C ALA A 60 5.93 -5.51 2.95
N ASP A 61 6.67 -4.79 2.09
CA ASP A 61 8.05 -5.10 1.74
C ASP A 61 8.99 -5.02 2.95
N SER A 62 8.78 -4.07 3.86
CA SER A 62 9.61 -3.95 5.06
C SER A 62 9.48 -5.18 5.96
N PHE A 63 8.29 -5.81 6.03
CA PHE A 63 8.14 -7.09 6.71
C PHE A 63 8.74 -8.26 5.93
N MET A 64 8.49 -8.34 4.61
CA MET A 64 9.00 -9.45 3.78
C MET A 64 10.53 -9.52 3.79
N ASN A 65 11.19 -8.37 3.70
CA ASN A 65 12.63 -8.26 3.53
C ASN A 65 13.38 -8.15 4.86
N ASN A 66 12.70 -8.15 6.00
CA ASN A 66 13.35 -8.07 7.31
C ASN A 66 13.99 -9.41 7.69
N GLU A 67 15.26 -9.61 7.34
CA GLU A 67 16.00 -10.85 7.58
C GLU A 67 15.97 -11.35 9.04
N ALA A 68 15.85 -10.45 10.02
CA ALA A 68 15.79 -10.79 11.44
C ALA A 68 14.49 -11.49 11.87
N LEU A 69 13.42 -11.42 11.07
CA LEU A 69 12.15 -12.06 11.39
C LEU A 69 12.08 -13.50 10.83
N PRO A 70 11.58 -14.47 11.59
CA PRO A 70 11.26 -15.79 11.06
C PRO A 70 10.10 -15.69 10.05
N PRO A 71 9.99 -16.63 9.08
CA PRO A 71 8.98 -16.58 8.01
C PRO A 71 7.54 -16.30 8.48
N ARG A 72 7.09 -16.93 9.58
CA ARG A 72 5.74 -16.72 10.13
C ARG A 72 5.48 -15.29 10.62
N GLN A 73 6.52 -14.60 11.09
CA GLN A 73 6.42 -13.21 11.55
C GLN A 73 6.54 -12.22 10.39
N LYS A 74 7.18 -12.61 9.28
CA LYS A 74 7.23 -11.82 8.03
C LYS A 74 5.90 -11.86 7.28
N TYR A 75 5.40 -13.06 7.02
CA TYR A 75 4.38 -13.29 6.01
C TYR A 75 2.99 -12.82 6.41
N ARG A 76 2.61 -12.97 7.70
CA ARG A 76 1.29 -12.52 8.18
C ARG A 76 1.10 -11.01 8.01
N PRO A 77 1.96 -10.14 8.56
CA PRO A 77 1.77 -8.71 8.39
C PRO A 77 1.97 -8.28 6.93
N ALA A 78 2.94 -8.85 6.21
CA ALA A 78 3.12 -8.54 4.80
C ALA A 78 1.87 -8.86 3.95
N LEU A 79 1.27 -10.03 4.12
CA LEU A 79 0.06 -10.43 3.39
C LEU A 79 -1.10 -9.47 3.64
N LYS A 80 -1.31 -9.06 4.89
CA LYS A 80 -2.32 -8.05 5.23
C LYS A 80 -2.07 -6.77 4.45
N GLN A 81 -0.84 -6.25 4.49
CA GLN A 81 -0.51 -4.99 3.83
C GLN A 81 -0.62 -5.07 2.30
N TYR A 82 -0.20 -6.17 1.66
CA TYR A 82 -0.40 -6.33 0.21
C TYR A 82 -1.88 -6.36 -0.19
N ARG A 83 -2.76 -6.92 0.65
CA ARG A 83 -4.20 -6.90 0.39
C ARG A 83 -4.75 -5.47 0.44
N GLU A 84 -4.29 -4.64 1.38
CA GLU A 84 -4.64 -3.22 1.42
C GLU A 84 -4.21 -2.48 0.14
N VAL A 85 -3.06 -2.82 -0.45
CA VAL A 85 -2.66 -2.26 -1.76
C VAL A 85 -3.75 -2.45 -2.80
N LEU A 86 -4.39 -3.63 -2.85
CA LEU A 86 -5.43 -3.93 -3.84
C LEU A 86 -6.77 -3.24 -3.55
N THR A 87 -6.98 -2.73 -2.33
CA THR A 87 -8.12 -1.86 -2.01
C THR A 87 -8.00 -0.51 -2.73
N TYR A 88 -6.79 0.03 -2.83
CA TYR A 88 -6.53 1.36 -3.40
C TYR A 88 -6.05 1.33 -4.86
N ASP A 89 -5.33 0.26 -5.24
CA ASP A 89 -4.86 -0.02 -6.60
C ASP A 89 -5.15 -1.50 -6.96
N PRO A 90 -6.37 -1.82 -7.41
CA PRO A 90 -6.74 -3.19 -7.80
C PRO A 90 -5.93 -3.74 -8.98
N ALA A 91 -5.23 -2.89 -9.73
CA ALA A 91 -4.42 -3.28 -10.88
C ALA A 91 -2.96 -3.59 -10.49
N ASN A 92 -2.58 -3.38 -9.22
CA ASN A 92 -1.21 -3.56 -8.76
C ASN A 92 -0.71 -5.00 -8.96
N LYS A 93 0.13 -5.20 -9.97
CA LYS A 93 0.64 -6.53 -10.34
C LYS A 93 1.61 -7.08 -9.30
N ASP A 94 2.38 -6.19 -8.67
CA ASP A 94 3.39 -6.56 -7.69
C ASP A 94 2.73 -7.11 -6.41
N ALA A 95 1.76 -6.38 -5.85
CA ALA A 95 0.99 -6.85 -4.70
C ALA A 95 0.29 -8.18 -4.97
N LYS A 96 -0.33 -8.36 -6.16
CA LYS A 96 -0.94 -9.64 -6.56
C LYS A 96 0.07 -10.79 -6.57
N ALA A 97 1.25 -10.57 -7.16
CA ALA A 97 2.29 -11.59 -7.22
C ALA A 97 2.77 -11.98 -5.82
N LYS A 98 2.95 -11.00 -4.92
CA LYS A 98 3.42 -11.23 -3.55
C LYS A 98 2.36 -11.86 -2.65
N ILE A 99 1.08 -11.54 -2.83
CA ILE A 99 -0.04 -12.26 -2.20
C ILE A 99 0.02 -13.73 -2.60
N ASN A 100 0.05 -14.02 -3.92
CA ASN A 100 0.07 -15.39 -4.42
C ASN A 100 1.27 -16.19 -3.89
N LEU A 101 2.45 -15.55 -3.84
CA LEU A 101 3.65 -16.15 -3.26
C LEU A 101 3.44 -16.54 -1.80
N ILE A 102 2.98 -15.61 -0.96
CA ILE A 102 2.81 -15.87 0.48
C ILE A 102 1.73 -16.93 0.71
N GLU A 103 0.59 -16.84 0.02
CA GLU A 103 -0.48 -17.84 0.14
C GLU A 103 -0.03 -19.23 -0.30
N GLY A 104 0.82 -19.31 -1.34
CA GLY A 104 1.47 -20.54 -1.78
C GLY A 104 2.34 -21.15 -0.68
N ILE A 105 3.12 -20.34 0.03
CA ILE A 105 3.97 -20.80 1.14
C ILE A 105 3.12 -21.38 2.28
N TYR A 106 2.02 -20.72 2.67
CA TYR A 106 1.11 -21.26 3.69
C TYR A 106 0.56 -22.63 3.29
N LYS A 107 0.12 -22.78 2.04
CA LYS A 107 -0.39 -24.04 1.50
C LYS A 107 0.68 -25.14 1.52
N GLN A 108 1.90 -24.84 1.09
CA GLN A 108 3.03 -25.79 1.11
C GLN A 108 3.40 -26.23 2.53
N MET A 109 3.24 -25.35 3.51
CA MET A 109 3.45 -25.67 4.93
C MET A 109 2.28 -26.44 5.56
N GLY A 110 1.21 -26.74 4.82
CA GLY A 110 0.00 -27.36 5.36
C GLY A 110 -0.75 -26.47 6.37
N MET A 111 -0.58 -25.15 6.26
CA MET A 111 -1.16 -24.18 7.19
C MET A 111 -2.31 -23.39 6.54
N PRO A 112 -3.30 -22.93 7.32
CA PRO A 112 -4.34 -22.05 6.80
C PRO A 112 -3.75 -20.70 6.39
N VAL A 113 -4.26 -20.12 5.30
CA VAL A 113 -3.95 -18.76 4.89
C VAL A 113 -4.64 -17.78 5.85
N PRO A 114 -3.88 -16.93 6.56
CA PRO A 114 -4.46 -15.91 7.42
C PRO A 114 -5.34 -14.94 6.62
N GLN A 115 -6.43 -14.48 7.22
CA GLN A 115 -7.29 -13.43 6.68
C GLN A 115 -6.79 -12.05 7.10
#